data_AF-A0AAP2CDT5-F1
#
_entry.id   AF-A0AAP2CDT5-F1
#
_cell.length_a   1.000
_cell.length_b   1.000
_cell.length_c   1.000
_cell.angle_alpha   90.00
_cell.angle_beta   90.00
_cell.angle_gamma   90.00
#
_symmetry.space_group_name_H-M   'P 1'
#
loop_
_entity.id
_entity.type
_entity.pdbx_description
1 polymer ?
#
loop_
_entity_poly.entity_id
_entity_poly.type
_entity_poly.pdbx_seq_one_letter_code
_entity_poly.pdbx_strand_id
1 'polypeptide(L)'
;MIQEKNPIQENVIVLTGESLKWVKEHFKLLEKVNEKFTSLEEKITSIKGNQPLDDLPKSPLPDYFSLPQFKAKTGLKSHYSIQKLETIAETKGMEFKSIYIGKRRYIHQREVERFFAGEFKI
;
A
#
# COMPACT_ATOMS: atom_id res chain seq x y z
N MET A 1 47.36 31.57 37.45
CA MET A 1 46.12 31.03 36.85
C MET A 1 46.51 29.87 35.96
N ILE A 2 46.08 28.66 36.32
CA ILE A 2 46.41 27.42 35.61
C ILE A 2 45.41 27.29 34.48
N GLN A 3 45.90 27.20 33.23
CA GLN A 3 45.06 26.99 32.06
C GLN A 3 44.48 25.57 32.05
N GLU A 4 43.21 25.48 31.71
CA GLU A 4 42.37 24.28 31.72
C GLU A 4 42.92 23.17 30.81
N LYS A 5 42.84 21.94 31.31
CA LYS A 5 42.97 20.73 30.50
C LYS A 5 41.69 20.54 29.69
N ASN A 6 41.81 20.39 28.37
CA ASN A 6 40.80 19.70 27.59
C ASN A 6 41.40 19.06 26.34
N PRO A 7 41.62 17.74 26.29
CA PRO A 7 41.78 17.04 25.03
C PRO A 7 40.54 16.17 24.79
N ILE A 8 39.55 16.71 24.10
CA ILE A 8 38.71 15.86 23.25
C ILE A 8 39.64 15.44 22.12
N GLN A 9 40.25 14.27 22.24
CA GLN A 9 40.93 13.65 21.12
C GLN A 9 39.86 13.32 20.08
N GLU A 10 39.73 14.17 19.06
CA GLU A 10 39.00 13.82 17.85
C GLU A 10 39.71 12.62 17.22
N ASN A 11 39.06 11.46 17.24
CA ASN A 11 39.49 10.29 16.48
C ASN A 11 39.32 10.59 14.99
N VAL A 12 40.30 11.27 14.39
CA VAL A 12 40.39 11.47 12.95
C VAL A 12 40.83 10.14 12.33
N ILE A 13 39.87 9.41 11.76
CA ILE A 13 40.15 8.18 11.01
C ILE A 13 40.77 8.57 9.67
N VAL A 14 42.09 8.38 9.52
CA VAL A 14 42.78 8.56 8.25
C VAL A 14 42.58 7.32 7.40
N LEU A 15 41.69 7.41 6.42
CA LEU A 15 41.45 6.32 5.45
C LEU A 15 42.63 6.22 4.48
N THR A 16 43.21 5.03 4.35
CA THR A 16 44.20 4.74 3.30
C THR A 16 43.57 4.81 1.91
N GLY A 17 44.38 5.00 0.86
CA GLY A 17 43.88 5.15 -0.52
C GLY A 17 42.96 4.01 -0.98
N GLU A 18 43.22 2.78 -0.55
CA GLU A 18 42.38 1.61 -0.82
C GLU A 18 41.05 1.64 -0.04
N SER A 19 41.08 2.05 1.23
CA SER A 19 39.89 2.22 2.06
C SER A 19 38.97 3.31 1.51
N LEU A 20 39.55 4.40 1.00
CA LEU A 20 38.81 5.51 0.37
C LEU A 20 38.13 5.08 -0.94
N LYS A 21 38.78 4.19 -1.71
CA LYS A 21 38.21 3.60 -2.93
C LYS A 21 37.03 2.69 -2.61
N TRP A 22 37.18 1.83 -1.59
CA TRP A 22 36.13 0.93 -1.13
C TRP A 22 34.89 1.69 -0.62
N VAL A 23 35.10 2.75 0.16
CA VAL A 23 34.02 3.62 0.65
C VAL A 23 33.27 4.28 -0.51
N LYS A 24 33.98 4.85 -1.50
CA LYS A 24 33.36 5.48 -2.68
C LYS A 24 32.54 4.49 -3.51
N GLU A 25 33.02 3.26 -3.67
CA GLU A 25 32.32 2.22 -4.42
C GLU A 25 31.04 1.76 -3.70
N HIS A 26 31.10 1.61 -2.38
CA HIS A 26 29.93 1.30 -1.56
C HIS A 26 28.91 2.44 -1.55
N PHE A 27 29.37 3.69 -1.48
CA PHE A 27 28.48 4.85 -1.54
C PHE A 27 27.72 4.92 -2.87
N LYS A 28 28.40 4.63 -3.99
CA LYS A 28 27.79 4.57 -5.32
C LYS A 28 26.77 3.43 -5.46
N LEU A 29 27.00 2.30 -4.77
CA LEU A 29 26.02 1.21 -4.71
C LEU A 29 24.78 1.63 -3.91
N LEU A 30 24.97 2.34 -2.79
CA LEU A 30 23.86 2.87 -1.98
C LEU A 30 23.02 3.89 -2.75
N GLU A 31 23.63 4.79 -3.51
CA GLU A 31 22.91 5.73 -4.39
C GLU A 31 22.06 5.00 -5.43
N LYS A 32 22.62 3.99 -6.11
CA LYS A 32 21.87 3.17 -7.09
C LYS A 32 20.72 2.40 -6.46
N VAL A 33 20.91 1.91 -5.23
CA VAL A 33 19.83 1.24 -4.49
C VAL A 33 18.75 2.27 -4.15
N ASN A 34 19.12 3.46 -3.68
CA ASN A 34 18.19 4.54 -3.38
C ASN A 34 17.38 4.98 -4.61
N GLU A 35 18.04 5.20 -5.76
CA GLU A 35 17.36 5.53 -7.04
C GLU A 35 16.37 4.44 -7.48
N LYS A 36 16.74 3.16 -7.32
CA LYS A 36 15.84 2.03 -7.60
C LYS A 36 14.65 2.00 -6.63
N PHE A 37 14.87 2.33 -5.35
CA PHE A 37 13.81 2.46 -4.37
C PHE A 37 12.86 3.62 -4.71
N THR A 38 13.38 4.81 -5.02
CA THR A 38 12.55 5.96 -5.41
C THR A 38 11.72 5.65 -6.67
N SER A 39 12.32 5.01 -7.68
CA SER A 39 11.58 4.60 -8.89
C SER A 39 10.49 3.56 -8.59
N LEU A 40 10.74 2.66 -7.63
CA LEU A 40 9.74 1.71 -7.17
C LEU A 40 8.64 2.40 -6.36
N GLU A 41 8.96 3.38 -5.52
CA GLU A 41 7.97 4.17 -4.78
C GLU A 41 7.10 5.03 -5.71
N GLU A 42 7.67 5.64 -6.75
CA GLU A 42 6.94 6.37 -7.79
C GLU A 42 6.00 5.45 -8.59
N LYS A 43 6.45 4.23 -8.93
CA LYS A 43 5.60 3.22 -9.56
C LYS A 43 4.53 2.71 -8.62
N ILE A 44 4.84 2.53 -7.34
CA ILE A 44 3.89 2.06 -6.33
C ILE A 44 2.86 3.14 -6.02
N THR A 45 3.23 4.43 -5.96
CA THR A 45 2.27 5.55 -5.79
C THR A 45 1.41 5.74 -7.04
N SER A 46 1.96 5.52 -8.24
CA SER A 46 1.17 5.45 -9.47
C SER A 46 0.16 4.30 -9.48
N ILE A 47 0.42 3.22 -8.75
CA ILE A 47 -0.46 2.04 -8.63
C ILE A 47 -1.36 2.10 -7.38
N LYS A 48 -0.95 2.81 -6.33
CA LYS A 48 -1.65 2.97 -5.05
C LYS A 48 -1.82 4.44 -4.74
N GLY A 49 -3.01 4.96 -5.00
CA GLY A 49 -3.63 5.78 -3.96
C GLY A 49 -4.46 6.98 -4.36
N ASN A 50 -4.43 7.43 -5.62
CA ASN A 50 -5.26 8.56 -6.06
C ASN A 50 -5.84 8.34 -7.46
N GLN A 51 -6.21 7.11 -7.82
CA GLN A 51 -7.06 6.93 -9.00
C GLN A 51 -8.46 7.44 -8.61
N PRO A 52 -8.96 8.53 -9.22
CA PRO A 52 -10.32 8.98 -8.96
C PRO A 52 -11.28 7.83 -9.25
N LEU A 53 -12.38 7.73 -8.49
CA LEU A 53 -13.42 6.70 -8.70
C LEU A 53 -13.91 6.64 -10.15
N ASP A 54 -13.78 7.75 -10.88
CA ASP A 54 -14.12 7.91 -12.29
C ASP A 54 -13.22 7.10 -13.25
N ASP A 55 -11.98 6.80 -12.85
CA ASP A 55 -11.00 6.05 -13.66
C ASP A 55 -11.04 4.53 -13.40
N LEU A 56 -11.79 4.08 -12.38
CA LEU A 56 -11.93 2.66 -12.10
C LEU A 56 -12.90 2.02 -13.10
N PRO A 57 -12.69 0.74 -13.49
CA PRO A 57 -13.59 0.05 -14.42
C PRO A 57 -15.03 0.10 -13.89
N LYS A 58 -15.90 0.81 -14.61
CA LYS A 58 -17.30 0.96 -14.24
C LYS A 58 -18.03 -0.37 -14.42
N SER A 59 -19.05 -0.59 -13.60
CA SER A 59 -19.97 -1.70 -13.79
C SER A 59 -20.82 -1.47 -15.05
N PRO A 60 -21.04 -2.51 -15.87
CA PRO A 60 -22.00 -2.44 -16.96
C PRO A 60 -23.46 -2.48 -16.45
N LEU A 61 -23.69 -2.82 -15.18
CA LEU A 61 -25.01 -2.85 -14.56
C LEU A 61 -25.20 -1.66 -13.60
N PRO A 62 -26.41 -1.07 -13.56
CA PRO A 62 -26.76 -0.08 -12.55
C PRO A 62 -26.65 -0.69 -11.15
N ASP A 63 -26.23 0.12 -10.17
CA ASP A 63 -26.12 -0.25 -8.76
C ASP A 63 -25.13 -1.37 -8.41
N TYR A 64 -24.27 -1.76 -9.35
CA TYR A 64 -23.16 -2.67 -9.09
C TYR A 64 -21.83 -1.91 -9.16
N PHE A 65 -20.88 -2.32 -8.32
CA PHE A 65 -19.50 -1.83 -8.32
C PHE A 65 -18.56 -2.93 -8.76
N SER A 66 -17.57 -2.60 -9.58
CA SER A 66 -16.45 -3.52 -9.79
C SER A 66 -15.69 -3.75 -8.48
N LEU A 67 -14.96 -4.86 -8.38
CA LEU A 67 -14.17 -5.15 -7.18
C LEU A 67 -13.24 -3.98 -6.75
N PRO A 68 -12.53 -3.27 -7.67
CA PRO A 68 -11.76 -2.08 -7.32
C PRO A 68 -12.62 -0.94 -6.76
N GLN A 69 -13.79 -0.66 -7.36
CA GLN A 69 -14.70 0.39 -6.89
C GLN A 69 -15.27 0.07 -5.50
N PHE A 70 -15.65 -1.19 -5.26
CA PHE A 70 -16.11 -1.64 -3.95
C PHE A 70 -15.04 -1.45 -2.88
N LYS A 71 -13.79 -1.84 -3.18
CA LYS A 71 -12.64 -1.63 -2.28
C LYS A 71 -12.36 -0.15 -2.03
N ALA A 72 -12.42 0.69 -3.06
CA ALA A 72 -12.23 2.13 -2.93
C ALA A 72 -13.32 2.75 -2.03
N LYS A 73 -14.58 2.33 -2.17
CA LYS A 73 -15.69 2.82 -1.35
C LYS A 73 -15.63 2.35 0.10
N THR A 74 -15.30 1.08 0.35
CA THR A 74 -15.29 0.48 1.70
C THR A 74 -13.96 0.67 2.43
N GLY A 75 -12.90 1.10 1.74
CA GLY A 75 -11.54 1.16 2.28
C GLY A 75 -10.86 -0.22 2.45
N LEU A 76 -11.51 -1.31 2.04
CA LEU A 76 -10.98 -2.66 2.17
C LEU A 76 -9.82 -2.89 1.19
N LYS A 77 -8.65 -3.23 1.74
CA LYS A 77 -7.42 -3.42 0.94
C LYS A 77 -7.27 -4.85 0.41
N SER A 78 -7.73 -5.85 1.15
CA SER A 78 -7.48 -7.26 0.85
C SER A 78 -8.67 -7.97 0.19
N HIS A 79 -8.40 -8.96 -0.65
CA HIS A 79 -9.45 -9.84 -1.19
C HIS A 79 -10.04 -10.75 -0.09
N TYR A 80 -9.21 -11.15 0.86
CA TYR A 80 -9.61 -11.94 2.03
C TYR A 80 -10.69 -11.25 2.86
N SER A 81 -10.59 -9.93 3.05
CA SER A 81 -11.62 -9.15 3.77
C SER A 81 -12.99 -9.25 3.09
N ILE A 82 -13.03 -9.33 1.76
CA ILE A 82 -14.27 -9.45 0.99
C ILE A 82 -14.85 -10.87 1.13
N GLN A 83 -14.01 -11.90 1.09
CA GLN A 83 -14.45 -13.27 1.39
C GLN A 83 -15.00 -13.38 2.82
N LYS A 84 -14.38 -12.70 3.79
CA LYS A 84 -14.88 -12.66 5.17
C LYS A 84 -16.26 -12.00 5.25
N LEU A 85 -16.54 -10.97 4.44
CA LEU A 85 -17.89 -10.39 4.34
C LEU A 85 -18.92 -11.41 3.88
N GLU A 86 -18.59 -12.21 2.88
CA GLU A 86 -19.48 -13.27 2.37
C GLU A 86 -19.77 -14.31 3.45
N THR A 87 -18.74 -14.79 4.14
CA THR A 87 -18.90 -15.74 5.26
C THR A 87 -19.75 -15.14 6.39
N ILE A 88 -19.56 -13.86 6.73
CA ILE A 88 -20.39 -13.20 7.74
C ILE A 88 -21.85 -13.08 7.27
N ALA A 89 -22.08 -12.76 5.99
CA ALA A 89 -23.43 -12.71 5.43
C ALA A 89 -24.10 -14.09 5.53
N GLU A 90 -23.40 -15.13 5.07
CA GLU A 90 -23.87 -16.51 5.07
C GLU A 90 -24.19 -17.03 6.48
N THR A 91 -23.30 -16.80 7.44
CA THR A 91 -23.50 -17.19 8.85
C THR A 91 -24.69 -16.49 9.51
N LYS A 92 -25.06 -15.30 9.03
CA LYS A 92 -26.26 -14.58 9.47
C LYS A 92 -27.52 -14.94 8.68
N GLY A 93 -27.44 -15.92 7.78
CA GLY A 93 -28.56 -16.33 6.91
C GLY A 93 -28.92 -15.29 5.85
N MET A 94 -27.99 -14.38 5.54
CA MET A 94 -28.19 -13.31 4.58
C MET A 94 -27.41 -13.58 3.29
N GLU A 95 -27.97 -13.22 2.15
CA GLU A 95 -27.28 -13.32 0.87
C GLU A 95 -26.31 -12.14 0.69
N PHE A 96 -25.07 -12.42 0.28
CA PHE A 96 -24.13 -11.41 -0.21
C PHE A 96 -24.30 -11.23 -1.72
N LYS A 97 -24.88 -10.09 -2.15
CA LYS A 97 -25.16 -9.86 -3.58
C LYS A 97 -23.90 -9.52 -4.35
N SER A 98 -23.40 -10.53 -5.06
CA SER A 98 -22.32 -10.38 -6.05
C SER A 98 -22.60 -11.19 -7.30
N ILE A 99 -22.09 -10.72 -8.43
CA ILE A 99 -22.26 -11.36 -9.73
C ILE A 99 -20.93 -11.42 -10.47
N TYR A 100 -20.82 -12.35 -11.42
CA TYR A 100 -19.68 -12.44 -12.33
C TYR A 100 -20.14 -12.15 -13.76
N ILE A 101 -19.43 -11.25 -14.44
CA ILE A 101 -19.60 -10.97 -15.87
C ILE A 101 -18.25 -11.29 -16.54
N GLY A 102 -18.20 -12.40 -17.27
CA GLY A 102 -16.95 -12.97 -17.76
C GLY A 102 -16.03 -13.35 -16.58
N LYS A 103 -14.81 -12.81 -16.56
CA LYS A 103 -13.82 -13.02 -15.47
C LYS A 103 -13.89 -11.97 -14.36
N ARG A 104 -14.78 -10.97 -14.47
CA ARG A 104 -14.84 -9.84 -13.55
C ARG A 104 -15.98 -10.01 -12.57
N ARG A 105 -15.69 -9.70 -11.30
CA ARG A 105 -16.66 -9.73 -10.21
C ARG A 105 -17.19 -8.33 -9.93
N TYR A 106 -18.50 -8.25 -9.73
CA TYR A 106 -19.22 -7.04 -9.37
C TYR A 106 -20.02 -7.27 -8.09
N ILE A 107 -20.10 -6.26 -7.24
CA ILE A 107 -20.74 -6.32 -5.93
C ILE A 107 -21.81 -5.23 -5.88
N HIS A 108 -23.02 -5.59 -5.46
CA HIS A 108 -24.15 -4.67 -5.42
C HIS A 108 -23.92 -3.54 -4.40
N GLN A 109 -24.40 -2.34 -4.68
CA GLN A 109 -24.24 -1.15 -3.85
C GLN A 109 -24.73 -1.37 -2.42
N ARG A 110 -25.87 -2.05 -2.25
CA ARG A 110 -26.37 -2.47 -0.93
C ARG A 110 -25.31 -3.10 -0.01
N GLU A 111 -24.34 -3.83 -0.53
CA GLU A 111 -23.31 -4.46 0.32
C GLU A 111 -22.33 -3.43 0.89
N VAL A 112 -22.14 -2.30 0.19
CA VAL A 112 -21.42 -1.13 0.71
C VAL A 112 -22.22 -0.49 1.85
N GLU A 113 -23.53 -0.34 1.67
CA GLU A 113 -24.42 0.22 2.69
C GLU A 113 -24.44 -0.65 3.95
N ARG A 114 -24.57 -1.97 3.80
CA ARG A 114 -24.50 -2.96 4.89
C ARG A 114 -23.15 -2.95 5.61
N PHE A 115 -22.06 -2.76 4.87
CA PHE A 115 -20.74 -2.58 5.44
C PHE A 115 -20.68 -1.36 6.36
N PHE A 116 -21.16 -0.20 5.91
CA PHE A 116 -21.18 1.01 6.73
C PHE A 116 -22.23 0.99 7.85
N ALA A 117 -23.31 0.23 7.70
CA ALA A 117 -24.27 -0.04 8.76
C ALA A 117 -23.71 -0.95 9.87
N GLY A 118 -22.48 -1.47 9.72
CA GLY A 118 -21.86 -2.35 10.70
C GLY A 118 -22.45 -3.75 10.73
N GLU A 119 -23.16 -4.16 9.68
CA GLU A 119 -23.71 -5.51 9.59
C GLU A 119 -22.60 -6.58 9.49
N PHE A 120 -21.41 -6.19 9.06
CA PHE A 120 -20.25 -7.05 9.00
C PHE A 120 -19.22 -6.66 10.07
N LYS A 121 -19.08 -7.49 11.11
CA LYS A 121 -17.98 -7.36 12.07
C LYS A 121 -16.73 -8.03 11.49
N ILE A 122 -15.93 -7.26 10.77
CA ILE A 122 -14.65 -7.69 10.17
C ILE A 122 -13.55 -7.70 11.22
#